data_AF-A0A5E4JTT7-F1
#
_entry.id   AF-A0A5E4JTT7-F1
#
_cell.length_a   1.000
_cell.length_b   1.000
_cell.length_c   1.000
_cell.angle_alpha   90.00
_cell.angle_beta   90.00
_cell.angle_gamma   90.00
#
_symmetry.space_group_name_H-M   'P 1'
#
loop_
_entity.id
_entity.type
_entity.pdbx_description
1 polymer ?
#
loop_
_entity_poly.entity_id
_entity_poly.type
_entity_poly.pdbx_seq_one_letter_code
_entity_poly.pdbx_strand_id
1 'polypeptide(L)'
;MAVMERVGDTEDSLAKVSALLEINNTDVAGDIGYAEERLFSGITWARFFGDEQGIVVDQNGLKSVCISKISEAEERYNYVKSMIPEALDSTRDDIDKAYGLLGNEQYIMCLYIASKAKAEADVLLSLIGVEESRFNEVINLKLDIARQALIKAQHKNIFPIIAYSYYEYANSLKDFDRVSSLLFTEYALELSNLDIYFQEKKPRVVEASKPPAFVVPKEVFIFVIGFGLGGLLFFALARPRKEVQKPKNRRSSGRLF
;
A
#
# COMPACT_ATOMS: atom_id res chain seq x y z
N MET A 1 -4.14 -7.66 10.92
CA MET A 1 -3.30 -8.82 10.56
C MET A 1 -2.22 -9.07 11.62
N ALA A 2 -1.37 -8.09 11.97
CA ALA A 2 -0.29 -8.28 12.95
C ALA A 2 -0.78 -8.79 14.32
N VAL A 3 -1.85 -8.20 14.85
CA VAL A 3 -2.48 -8.65 16.10
C VAL A 3 -3.07 -10.05 15.96
N MET A 4 -3.81 -10.29 14.89
CA MET A 4 -4.55 -11.54 14.67
C MET A 4 -3.63 -12.74 14.46
N GLU A 5 -2.47 -12.55 13.81
CA GLU A 5 -1.42 -13.58 13.75
C GLU A 5 -1.03 -14.01 15.17
N ARG A 6 -0.70 -13.06 16.04
CA ARG A 6 -0.22 -13.36 17.39
C ARG A 6 -1.28 -14.07 18.24
N VAL A 7 -2.54 -13.70 18.06
CA VAL A 7 -3.66 -14.38 18.71
C VAL A 7 -3.79 -15.81 18.18
N GLY A 8 -3.73 -16.01 16.86
CA GLY A 8 -3.76 -17.35 16.26
C GLY A 8 -2.62 -18.24 16.73
N ASP A 9 -1.38 -17.72 16.77
CA ASP A 9 -0.22 -18.46 17.30
C ASP A 9 -0.42 -18.86 18.78
N THR A 10 -1.05 -17.99 19.56
CA THR A 10 -1.38 -18.26 20.97
C THR A 10 -2.39 -19.39 21.07
N GLU A 11 -3.47 -19.33 20.29
CA GLU A 11 -4.52 -20.35 20.25
C GLU A 11 -3.99 -21.71 19.81
N ASP A 12 -3.21 -21.75 18.73
CA ASP A 12 -2.59 -22.98 18.20
C ASP A 12 -1.65 -23.60 19.25
N SER A 13 -0.84 -22.77 19.92
CA SER A 13 0.08 -23.23 20.97
C SER A 13 -0.66 -23.76 22.21
N LEU A 14 -1.73 -23.09 22.66
CA LEU A 14 -2.56 -23.55 23.78
C LEU A 14 -3.36 -24.82 23.45
N ALA A 15 -3.81 -24.96 22.20
CA ALA A 15 -4.44 -26.19 21.72
C ALA A 15 -3.46 -27.38 21.78
N LYS A 16 -2.21 -27.17 21.34
CA LYS A 16 -1.13 -28.16 21.45
C LYS A 16 -0.85 -28.54 22.91
N VAL A 17 -0.75 -27.56 23.82
CA VAL A 17 -0.58 -27.80 25.26
C VAL A 17 -1.72 -28.66 25.80
N SER A 18 -2.96 -28.34 25.44
CA SER A 18 -4.15 -29.08 25.89
C SER A 18 -4.09 -30.54 25.44
N ALA A 19 -3.75 -30.80 24.18
CA ALA A 19 -3.60 -32.15 23.64
C ALA A 19 -2.45 -32.94 24.30
N LEU A 20 -1.34 -32.29 24.64
CA LEU A 20 -0.22 -32.92 25.35
C LEU A 20 -0.58 -33.30 26.79
N LEU A 21 -1.35 -32.45 27.48
CA LEU A 21 -1.82 -32.74 28.84
C LEU A 21 -2.81 -33.92 28.86
N GLU A 22 -3.63 -34.09 27.84
CA GLU A 22 -4.54 -35.25 27.72
C GLU A 22 -3.80 -36.59 27.66
N ILE A 23 -2.59 -36.61 27.09
CA ILE A 23 -1.73 -37.81 27.03
C ILE A 23 -0.72 -37.88 28.20
N ASN A 24 -0.93 -37.10 29.28
CA ASN A 24 -0.04 -36.98 30.44
C ASN A 24 1.39 -36.55 30.10
N ASN A 25 1.61 -35.88 28.98
CA ASN A 25 2.89 -35.24 28.70
C ASN A 25 2.93 -33.88 29.40
N THR A 26 3.86 -33.73 30.35
CA THR A 26 3.99 -32.52 31.18
C THR A 26 5.08 -31.58 30.69
N ASP A 27 5.79 -31.92 29.61
CA ASP A 27 6.78 -31.05 28.97
C ASP A 27 6.09 -30.01 28.07
N VAL A 28 5.35 -29.11 28.74
CA VAL A 28 4.52 -28.07 28.09
C VAL A 28 4.99 -26.65 28.42
N ALA A 29 5.99 -26.50 29.29
CA ALA A 29 6.44 -25.20 29.77
C ALA A 29 6.93 -24.29 28.63
N GLY A 30 7.62 -24.86 27.64
CA GLY A 30 8.08 -24.12 26.46
C GLY A 30 6.93 -23.61 25.59
N ASP A 31 5.91 -24.43 25.35
CA ASP A 31 4.74 -24.03 24.57
C ASP A 31 3.90 -22.97 25.32
N ILE A 32 3.73 -23.11 26.64
CA ILE A 32 3.05 -22.08 27.46
C ILE A 32 3.81 -20.76 27.41
N GLY A 33 5.13 -20.79 27.60
CA GLY A 33 5.96 -19.58 27.53
C GLY A 33 5.90 -18.91 26.15
N TYR A 34 5.90 -19.72 25.08
CA TYR A 34 5.70 -19.20 23.72
C TYR A 34 4.33 -18.53 23.55
N ALA A 35 3.24 -19.19 24.01
CA ALA A 35 1.90 -18.64 23.93
C ALA A 35 1.77 -17.32 24.71
N GLU A 36 2.37 -17.23 25.90
CA GLU A 36 2.38 -16.01 26.70
C GLU A 36 3.08 -14.86 25.97
N GLU A 37 4.27 -15.09 25.41
CA GLU A 37 5.03 -14.09 24.65
C GLU A 37 4.28 -13.63 23.38
N ARG A 38 3.62 -14.56 22.68
CA ARG A 38 2.78 -14.24 21.53
C ARG A 38 1.59 -13.38 21.94
N LEU A 39 0.87 -13.74 23.00
CA LEU A 39 -0.26 -12.98 23.50
C LEU A 39 0.16 -11.56 23.93
N PHE A 40 1.25 -11.44 24.69
CA PHE A 40 1.78 -10.15 25.13
C PHE A 40 2.18 -9.27 23.94
N SER A 41 2.80 -9.87 22.92
CA SER A 41 3.11 -9.18 21.66
C SER A 41 1.84 -8.70 20.95
N GLY A 42 0.82 -9.55 20.88
CA GLY A 42 -0.48 -9.20 20.30
C GLY A 42 -1.15 -8.03 21.01
N ILE A 43 -1.15 -8.02 22.35
CA ILE A 43 -1.67 -6.91 23.17
C ILE A 43 -0.88 -5.63 22.91
N THR A 44 0.44 -5.73 22.85
CA THR A 44 1.32 -4.57 22.59
C THR A 44 1.03 -3.96 21.22
N TRP A 45 0.89 -4.78 20.18
CA TRP A 45 0.50 -4.32 18.85
C TRP A 45 -0.90 -3.73 18.83
N ALA A 46 -1.87 -4.35 19.50
CA ALA A 46 -3.24 -3.83 19.56
C ALA A 46 -3.28 -2.44 20.22
N ARG A 47 -2.47 -2.22 21.27
CA ARG A 47 -2.31 -0.89 21.89
C ARG A 47 -1.63 0.10 20.95
N PHE A 48 -0.58 -0.32 20.26
CA PHE A 48 0.13 0.53 19.31
C PHE A 48 -0.80 1.05 18.19
N PHE A 49 -1.67 0.20 17.65
CA PHE A 49 -2.63 0.59 16.60
C PHE A 49 -3.92 1.24 17.12
N GLY A 50 -4.19 1.21 18.44
CA GLY A 50 -5.47 1.59 19.03
C GLY A 50 -5.89 3.05 18.81
N ASP A 51 -4.93 3.93 18.53
CA ASP A 51 -5.16 5.37 18.30
C ASP A 51 -5.25 5.75 16.81
N GLU A 52 -5.02 4.81 15.88
CA GLU A 52 -5.04 5.09 14.44
C GLU A 52 -6.43 4.87 13.82
N GLN A 53 -6.88 5.82 13.01
CA GLN A 53 -8.08 5.62 12.16
C GLN A 53 -7.75 4.63 11.04
N GLY A 54 -8.07 3.36 11.27
CA GLY A 54 -7.87 2.30 10.29
C GLY A 54 -8.61 2.55 8.98
N ILE A 55 -8.07 2.00 7.90
CA ILE A 55 -8.73 2.00 6.59
C ILE A 55 -9.96 1.08 6.66
N VAL A 56 -11.14 1.60 6.30
CA VAL A 56 -12.35 0.77 6.18
C VAL A 56 -12.23 -0.09 4.93
N VAL A 57 -11.87 -1.37 5.14
CA VAL A 57 -11.78 -2.34 4.06
C VAL A 57 -13.14 -2.99 3.82
N ASP A 58 -13.53 -3.09 2.55
CA ASP A 58 -14.77 -3.78 2.14
C ASP A 58 -14.65 -5.30 2.34
N GLN A 59 -15.63 -5.90 3.03
CA GLN A 59 -15.63 -7.33 3.32
C GLN A 59 -15.71 -8.19 2.06
N ASN A 60 -16.47 -7.78 1.05
CA ASN A 60 -16.53 -8.49 -0.23
C ASN A 60 -15.19 -8.39 -0.98
N GLY A 61 -14.53 -7.23 -0.90
CA GLY A 61 -13.16 -7.05 -1.36
C GLY A 61 -12.18 -8.00 -0.65
N LEU A 62 -12.23 -8.11 0.68
CA LEU A 62 -11.38 -9.04 1.42
C LEU A 62 -11.62 -10.50 1.03
N LYS A 63 -12.88 -10.89 0.85
CA LYS A 63 -13.25 -12.23 0.38
C LYS A 63 -12.64 -12.53 -0.99
N SER A 64 -12.78 -11.64 -1.97
CA SER A 64 -12.26 -11.86 -3.31
C SER A 64 -10.73 -11.94 -3.32
N VAL A 65 -10.06 -11.10 -2.52
CA VAL A 65 -8.60 -11.10 -2.36
C VAL A 65 -8.11 -12.39 -1.68
N CYS A 66 -8.80 -12.86 -0.64
CA CYS A 66 -8.53 -14.15 0.00
C CYS A 66 -8.66 -15.31 -1.01
N ILE A 67 -9.74 -15.37 -1.80
CA ILE A 67 -9.92 -16.39 -2.85
C ILE A 67 -8.77 -16.34 -3.88
N SER A 68 -8.43 -15.14 -4.35
CA SER A 68 -7.31 -14.95 -5.29
C SER A 68 -6.00 -15.48 -4.71
N LYS A 69 -5.72 -15.18 -3.44
CA LYS A 69 -4.48 -15.60 -2.79
C LYS A 69 -4.40 -17.09 -2.51
N ILE A 70 -5.51 -17.73 -2.17
CA ILE A 70 -5.58 -19.20 -2.12
C ILE A 70 -5.27 -19.78 -3.51
N SER A 71 -5.85 -19.23 -4.57
CA SER A 71 -5.59 -19.70 -5.94
C SER A 71 -4.13 -19.54 -6.35
N GLU A 72 -3.48 -18.42 -6.00
CA GLU A 72 -2.05 -18.20 -6.25
C GLU A 72 -1.19 -19.22 -5.47
N ALA A 73 -1.52 -19.49 -4.20
CA ALA A 73 -0.80 -20.47 -3.39
C ALA A 73 -0.95 -21.89 -3.96
N GLU A 74 -2.16 -22.29 -4.34
CA GLU A 74 -2.44 -23.56 -5.02
C GLU A 74 -1.63 -23.70 -6.31
N GLU A 75 -1.57 -22.67 -7.15
CA GLU A 75 -0.79 -22.71 -8.39
C GLU A 75 0.69 -23.01 -8.11
N ARG A 76 1.29 -22.26 -7.17
CA ARG A 76 2.71 -22.42 -6.81
C ARG A 76 2.99 -23.77 -6.16
N TYR A 77 2.14 -24.19 -5.23
CA TYR A 77 2.22 -25.50 -4.60
C TYR A 77 2.19 -26.63 -5.63
N ASN A 78 1.21 -26.62 -6.54
CA ASN A 78 1.05 -27.66 -7.55
C ASN A 78 2.23 -27.69 -8.52
N TYR A 79 2.77 -26.53 -8.90
CA TYR A 79 3.97 -26.47 -9.75
C TYR A 79 5.17 -27.10 -9.04
N VAL A 80 5.43 -26.74 -7.77
CA VAL A 80 6.52 -27.35 -7.00
C VAL A 80 6.32 -28.85 -6.82
N LYS A 81 5.14 -29.31 -6.40
CA LYS A 81 4.85 -30.74 -6.20
C LYS A 81 5.02 -31.56 -7.47
N SER A 82 4.77 -30.98 -8.65
CA SER A 82 5.01 -31.65 -9.92
C SER A 82 6.49 -31.95 -10.19
N MET A 83 7.39 -31.16 -9.61
CA MET A 83 8.85 -31.30 -9.74
C MET A 83 9.47 -32.06 -8.57
N ILE A 84 8.97 -31.81 -7.35
CA ILE A 84 9.49 -32.35 -6.10
C ILE A 84 8.30 -32.89 -5.28
N PRO A 85 7.86 -34.14 -5.53
CA PRO A 85 6.63 -34.69 -4.94
C PRO A 85 6.61 -34.73 -3.40
N GLU A 86 7.77 -34.80 -2.75
CA GLU A 86 7.91 -34.90 -1.29
C GLU A 86 8.09 -33.54 -0.59
N ALA A 87 8.10 -32.42 -1.32
CA ALA A 87 8.29 -31.09 -0.72
C ALA A 87 6.95 -30.43 -0.33
N LEU A 88 6.95 -29.46 0.60
CA LEU A 88 5.79 -28.60 0.92
C LEU A 88 4.59 -29.27 1.61
N ASP A 89 4.80 -30.33 2.41
CA ASP A 89 3.69 -30.96 3.14
C ASP A 89 2.99 -29.98 4.10
N SER A 90 3.76 -29.16 4.84
CA SER A 90 3.20 -28.11 5.71
C SER A 90 2.44 -27.02 4.95
N THR A 91 2.84 -26.72 3.72
CA THR A 91 2.19 -25.71 2.89
C THR A 91 0.80 -26.17 2.44
N ARG A 92 0.59 -27.48 2.25
CA ARG A 92 -0.75 -28.03 1.98
C ARG A 92 -1.69 -27.76 3.15
N ASP A 93 -1.23 -28.02 4.37
CA ASP A 93 -2.00 -27.77 5.59
C ASP A 93 -2.38 -26.28 5.73
N ASP A 94 -1.45 -25.37 5.40
CA ASP A 94 -1.73 -23.93 5.39
C ASP A 94 -2.77 -23.54 4.32
N ILE A 95 -2.73 -24.13 3.12
CA ILE A 95 -3.75 -23.89 2.08
C ILE A 95 -5.13 -24.40 2.55
N ASP A 96 -5.18 -25.58 3.16
CA ASP A 96 -6.43 -26.13 3.71
C ASP A 96 -6.97 -25.29 4.88
N LYS A 97 -6.07 -24.79 5.75
CA LYS A 97 -6.41 -23.82 6.80
C LYS A 97 -6.97 -22.53 6.19
N ALA A 98 -6.40 -22.03 5.10
CA ALA A 98 -6.91 -20.84 4.41
C ALA A 98 -8.33 -21.05 3.85
N TYR A 99 -8.64 -22.22 3.28
CA TYR A 99 -10.01 -22.57 2.88
C TYR A 99 -10.97 -22.61 4.07
N GLY A 100 -10.55 -23.17 5.20
CA GLY A 100 -11.32 -23.16 6.44
C GLY A 100 -11.62 -21.74 6.93
N LEU A 101 -10.62 -20.86 6.94
CA LEU A 101 -10.75 -19.45 7.29
C LEU A 101 -11.67 -18.68 6.33
N LEU A 102 -11.60 -18.97 5.03
CA LEU A 102 -12.52 -18.43 4.03
C LEU A 102 -13.97 -18.85 4.32
N GLY A 103 -14.21 -20.12 4.65
CA GLY A 103 -15.53 -20.66 5.01
C GLY A 103 -16.09 -20.03 6.29
N ASN A 104 -15.23 -19.71 7.24
CA ASN A 104 -15.58 -19.07 8.51
C ASN A 104 -15.60 -17.53 8.46
N GLU A 105 -15.54 -16.94 7.26
CA GLU A 105 -15.54 -15.49 7.03
C GLU A 105 -14.36 -14.73 7.66
N GLN A 106 -13.28 -15.43 8.03
CA GLN A 106 -12.07 -14.85 8.60
C GLN A 106 -11.09 -14.40 7.50
N TYR A 107 -11.54 -13.50 6.63
CA TYR A 107 -10.82 -13.17 5.38
C TYR A 107 -9.42 -12.58 5.57
N ILE A 108 -9.20 -11.81 6.65
CA ILE A 108 -7.86 -11.25 6.94
C ILE A 108 -6.86 -12.37 7.27
N MET A 109 -7.28 -13.35 8.06
CA MET A 109 -6.41 -14.49 8.39
C MET A 109 -6.27 -15.44 7.21
N CYS A 110 -7.33 -15.65 6.42
CA CYS A 110 -7.20 -16.35 5.15
C CYS A 110 -6.14 -15.72 4.25
N LEU A 111 -6.22 -14.41 4.03
CA LEU A 111 -5.26 -13.66 3.21
C LEU A 111 -3.83 -13.84 3.71
N TYR A 112 -3.64 -13.75 5.03
CA TYR A 112 -2.34 -13.91 5.66
C TYR A 112 -1.76 -15.31 5.44
N ILE A 113 -2.51 -16.36 5.80
CA ILE A 113 -2.07 -17.75 5.70
C ILE A 113 -1.82 -18.13 4.23
N ALA A 114 -2.72 -17.77 3.32
CA ALA A 114 -2.53 -18.04 1.89
C ALA A 114 -1.30 -17.33 1.31
N SER A 115 -1.00 -16.11 1.77
CA SER A 115 0.20 -15.38 1.34
C SER A 115 1.49 -16.06 1.84
N LYS A 116 1.49 -16.60 3.07
CA LYS A 116 2.61 -17.39 3.59
C LYS A 116 2.79 -18.69 2.81
N ALA A 117 1.71 -19.42 2.56
CA ALA A 117 1.76 -20.67 1.80
C ALA A 117 2.33 -20.46 0.39
N LYS A 118 1.91 -19.38 -0.29
CA LYS A 118 2.48 -18.98 -1.59
C LYS A 118 3.99 -18.71 -1.47
N ALA A 119 4.40 -17.92 -0.48
CA ALA A 119 5.82 -17.58 -0.27
C ALA A 119 6.69 -18.83 0.00
N GLU A 120 6.20 -19.80 0.76
CA GLU A 120 6.90 -21.07 1.01
C GLU A 120 7.16 -21.86 -0.28
N ALA A 121 6.16 -21.93 -1.16
CA ALA A 121 6.35 -22.53 -2.47
C ALA A 121 7.35 -21.71 -3.33
N ASP A 122 7.26 -20.38 -3.28
CA ASP A 122 8.16 -19.48 -4.01
C ASP A 122 9.63 -19.58 -3.54
N VAL A 123 9.89 -19.92 -2.27
CA VAL A 123 11.26 -20.23 -1.80
C VAL A 123 11.87 -21.34 -2.65
N LEU A 124 11.18 -22.47 -2.77
CA LEU A 124 11.71 -23.61 -3.54
C LEU A 124 11.87 -23.25 -5.01
N LEU A 125 10.88 -22.57 -5.60
CA LEU A 125 10.95 -22.12 -7.00
C LEU A 125 12.12 -21.19 -7.26
N SER A 126 12.46 -20.32 -6.30
CA SER A 126 13.58 -19.39 -6.43
C SER A 126 14.96 -20.06 -6.41
N LEU A 127 15.03 -21.29 -5.89
CA LEU A 127 16.27 -22.06 -5.78
C LEU A 127 16.43 -23.09 -6.90
N ILE A 128 15.39 -23.36 -7.69
CA ILE A 128 15.49 -24.31 -8.81
C ILE A 128 16.53 -23.82 -9.80
N GLY A 129 17.56 -24.64 -10.03
CA GLY A 129 18.65 -24.34 -10.96
C GLY A 129 19.68 -23.34 -10.42
N VAL A 130 19.61 -22.96 -9.14
CA VAL A 130 20.60 -22.10 -8.49
C VAL A 130 21.63 -22.97 -7.76
N GLU A 131 22.91 -22.75 -8.06
CA GLU A 131 24.00 -23.38 -7.31
C GLU A 131 24.07 -22.83 -5.88
N GLU A 132 24.38 -23.68 -4.91
CA GLU A 132 24.46 -23.30 -3.48
C GLU A 132 25.45 -22.13 -3.23
N SER A 133 26.54 -22.06 -4.01
CA SER A 133 27.53 -20.98 -3.99
C SER A 133 26.92 -19.59 -4.25
N ARG A 134 25.78 -19.54 -4.94
CA ARG A 134 25.06 -18.32 -5.34
C ARG A 134 23.84 -18.01 -4.48
N PHE A 135 23.57 -18.78 -3.43
CA PHE A 135 22.41 -18.55 -2.55
C PHE A 135 22.43 -17.13 -1.94
N ASN A 136 23.61 -16.64 -1.54
CA ASN A 136 23.75 -15.30 -1.00
C ASN A 136 23.39 -14.21 -2.04
N GLU A 137 23.68 -14.44 -3.32
CA GLU A 137 23.28 -13.50 -4.38
C GLU A 137 21.76 -13.43 -4.51
N VAL A 138 21.08 -14.58 -4.47
CA VAL A 138 19.61 -14.66 -4.55
C VAL A 138 18.96 -14.00 -3.32
N ILE A 139 19.45 -14.28 -2.12
CA ILE A 139 18.95 -13.69 -0.88
C ILE A 139 19.11 -12.17 -0.92
N ASN A 140 20.31 -11.66 -1.25
CA ASN A 140 20.55 -10.22 -1.32
C ASN A 140 19.67 -9.54 -2.38
N LEU A 141 19.52 -10.16 -3.55
CA LEU A 141 18.64 -9.66 -4.60
C LEU A 141 17.19 -9.56 -4.10
N LYS A 142 16.67 -10.61 -3.45
CA LYS A 142 15.30 -10.62 -2.95
C LYS A 142 15.09 -9.65 -1.79
N LEU A 143 16.06 -9.51 -0.88
CA LEU A 143 16.04 -8.51 0.18
C LEU A 143 15.99 -7.09 -0.41
N ASP A 144 16.74 -6.83 -1.48
CA ASP A 144 16.70 -5.54 -2.17
C ASP A 144 15.34 -5.28 -2.82
N ILE A 145 14.71 -6.29 -3.44
CA ILE A 145 13.35 -6.16 -3.99
C ILE A 145 12.34 -5.90 -2.86
N ALA A 146 12.46 -6.61 -1.73
CA ALA A 146 11.58 -6.44 -0.57
C ALA A 146 11.69 -5.02 -0.02
N ARG A 147 12.93 -4.53 0.15
CA ARG A 147 13.20 -3.16 0.57
C ARG A 147 12.58 -2.13 -0.39
N GLN A 148 12.68 -2.33 -1.70
CA GLN A 148 12.07 -1.45 -2.68
C GLN A 148 10.53 -1.46 -2.60
N ALA A 149 9.92 -2.63 -2.40
CA ALA A 149 8.47 -2.76 -2.21
C ALA A 149 8.00 -2.02 -0.94
N LEU A 150 8.73 -2.14 0.17
CA LEU A 150 8.48 -1.40 1.41
C LEU A 150 8.56 0.11 1.22
N ILE A 151 9.61 0.61 0.55
CA ILE A 151 9.78 2.03 0.23
C ILE A 151 8.60 2.52 -0.65
N LYS A 152 8.20 1.73 -1.64
CA LYS A 152 7.06 2.05 -2.52
C LYS A 152 5.74 2.13 -1.75
N ALA A 153 5.51 1.22 -0.80
CA ALA A 153 4.33 1.27 0.08
C ALA A 153 4.35 2.53 0.95
N GLN A 154 5.51 2.87 1.54
CA GLN A 154 5.68 4.08 2.35
C GLN A 154 5.42 5.36 1.55
N HIS A 155 5.82 5.42 0.28
CA HIS A 155 5.49 6.55 -0.61
C HIS A 155 3.98 6.73 -0.84
N LYS A 156 3.18 5.68 -0.64
CA LYS A 156 1.71 5.73 -0.65
C LYS A 156 1.12 6.01 0.74
N ASN A 157 1.95 6.38 1.72
CA ASN A 157 1.59 6.54 3.13
C ASN A 157 1.06 5.26 3.79
N ILE A 158 1.47 4.08 3.29
CA ILE A 158 1.16 2.77 3.87
C ILE A 158 2.44 2.21 4.48
N PHE A 159 2.43 1.92 5.78
CA PHE A 159 3.54 1.23 6.44
C PHE A 159 3.20 -0.23 6.72
N PRO A 160 3.64 -1.18 5.88
CA PRO A 160 3.32 -2.60 6.05
C PRO A 160 4.20 -3.22 7.16
N ILE A 161 3.84 -2.97 8.41
CA ILE A 161 4.61 -3.37 9.61
C ILE A 161 5.01 -4.85 9.63
N ILE A 162 4.13 -5.75 9.18
CA ILE A 162 4.41 -7.20 9.18
C ILE A 162 5.50 -7.51 8.15
N ALA A 163 5.37 -6.96 6.94
CA ALA A 163 6.37 -7.13 5.89
C ALA A 163 7.71 -6.54 6.31
N TYR A 164 7.70 -5.38 6.96
CA TYR A 164 8.90 -4.75 7.53
C TYR A 164 9.55 -5.64 8.59
N SER A 165 8.74 -6.22 9.50
CA SER A 165 9.24 -7.10 10.56
C SER A 165 9.91 -8.35 9.98
N TYR A 166 9.32 -8.96 8.95
CA TYR A 166 9.93 -10.09 8.26
C TYR A 166 11.19 -9.71 7.49
N TYR A 167 11.21 -8.54 6.86
CA TYR A 167 12.40 -8.04 6.18
C TYR A 167 13.59 -7.88 7.13
N GLU A 168 13.38 -7.22 8.28
CA GLU A 168 14.43 -7.03 9.28
C GLU A 168 14.91 -8.36 9.85
N TYR A 169 13.98 -9.28 10.13
CA TYR A 169 14.35 -10.61 10.62
C TYR A 169 15.12 -11.41 9.58
N ALA A 170 14.67 -11.42 8.33
CA ALA A 170 15.37 -12.05 7.21
C ALA A 170 16.79 -11.51 7.04
N ASN A 171 16.96 -10.18 7.11
CA ASN A 171 18.27 -9.53 7.00
C ASN A 171 19.19 -9.88 8.18
N SER A 172 18.65 -10.09 9.37
CA SER A 172 19.43 -10.54 10.55
C SER A 172 19.94 -11.99 10.42
N LEU A 173 19.22 -12.82 9.66
CA LEU A 173 19.52 -14.26 9.51
C LEU A 173 20.48 -14.56 8.34
N LYS A 174 20.63 -13.66 7.37
CA LYS A 174 21.28 -13.96 6.08
C LYS A 174 22.68 -14.57 6.18
N ASP A 175 23.44 -14.22 7.23
CA ASP A 175 24.81 -14.67 7.42
C ASP A 175 24.91 -16.00 8.22
N PHE A 176 23.86 -16.41 8.92
CA PHE A 176 23.86 -17.54 9.86
C PHE A 176 22.86 -18.64 9.51
N ASP A 177 21.72 -18.29 8.91
CA ASP A 177 20.66 -19.20 8.48
C ASP A 177 20.06 -18.71 7.15
N ARG A 178 20.67 -19.15 6.05
CA ARG A 178 20.34 -18.72 4.68
C ARG A 178 18.95 -19.16 4.25
N VAL A 179 18.52 -20.36 4.65
CA VAL A 179 17.23 -20.93 4.26
C VAL A 179 16.11 -20.15 4.94
N SER A 180 16.22 -19.92 6.25
CA SER A 180 15.25 -19.09 6.97
C SER A 180 15.28 -17.64 6.48
N SER A 181 16.45 -17.07 6.22
CA SER A 181 16.58 -15.73 5.65
C SER A 181 15.82 -15.60 4.33
N LEU A 182 15.95 -16.57 3.43
CA LEU A 182 15.21 -16.58 2.17
C LEU A 182 13.70 -16.69 2.40
N LEU A 183 13.25 -17.61 3.25
CA LEU A 183 11.83 -17.77 3.58
C LEU A 183 11.21 -16.48 4.12
N PHE A 184 11.84 -15.85 5.11
CA PHE A 184 11.34 -14.60 5.67
C PHE A 184 11.43 -13.43 4.68
N THR A 185 12.37 -13.48 3.73
CA THR A 185 12.40 -12.52 2.62
C THR A 185 11.20 -12.69 1.70
N GLU A 186 10.79 -13.91 1.37
CA GLU A 186 9.58 -14.16 0.56
C GLU A 186 8.32 -13.71 1.32
N TYR A 187 8.22 -13.96 2.63
CA TYR A 187 7.13 -13.41 3.43
C TYR A 187 7.08 -11.88 3.38
N ALA A 188 8.24 -11.21 3.48
CA ALA A 188 8.32 -9.76 3.36
C ALA A 188 7.89 -9.28 1.95
N LEU A 189 8.31 -9.98 0.90
CA LEU A 189 7.93 -9.68 -0.48
C LEU A 189 6.42 -9.82 -0.72
N GLU A 190 5.82 -10.91 -0.25
CA GLU A 190 4.39 -11.13 -0.43
C GLU A 190 3.57 -10.10 0.35
N LEU A 191 3.94 -9.82 1.59
CA LEU A 191 3.15 -8.97 2.47
C LEU A 191 3.37 -7.48 2.19
N SER A 192 4.49 -7.09 1.61
CA SER A 192 4.76 -5.69 1.21
C SER A 192 3.95 -5.25 -0.01
N ASN A 193 3.47 -6.20 -0.82
CA ASN A 193 2.72 -5.94 -2.04
C ASN A 193 1.20 -6.14 -1.87
N LEU A 194 0.67 -6.25 -0.64
CA LEU A 194 -0.78 -6.46 -0.45
C LEU A 194 -1.63 -5.26 -0.87
N ASP A 195 -1.04 -4.06 -0.92
CA ASP A 195 -1.70 -2.82 -1.31
C ASP A 195 -2.30 -2.86 -2.74
N ILE A 196 -1.72 -3.64 -3.66
CA ILE A 196 -2.27 -3.79 -5.03
C ILE A 196 -3.66 -4.44 -5.07
N TYR A 197 -4.04 -5.17 -4.02
CA TYR A 197 -5.33 -5.84 -3.93
C TYR A 197 -6.42 -4.96 -3.33
N PHE A 198 -6.04 -3.86 -2.68
CA PHE A 198 -6.95 -2.92 -2.08
C PHE A 198 -7.06 -1.68 -2.97
N GLN A 199 -8.09 -1.62 -3.79
CA GLN A 199 -8.40 -0.39 -4.51
C GLN A 199 -8.76 0.68 -3.49
N GLU A 200 -8.00 1.78 -3.48
CA GLU A 200 -8.46 3.01 -2.83
C GLU A 200 -9.83 3.31 -3.38
N LYS A 201 -10.86 3.28 -2.52
CA LYS A 201 -12.13 3.91 -2.86
C LYS A 201 -11.77 5.36 -3.11
N LYS A 202 -11.59 5.74 -4.38
CA LYS A 202 -11.47 7.14 -4.78
C LYS A 202 -12.56 7.85 -3.99
N PRO A 203 -12.24 8.88 -3.19
CA PRO A 203 -13.28 9.62 -2.50
C PRO A 203 -14.31 9.89 -3.58
N ARG A 204 -15.57 9.48 -3.35
CA ARG A 204 -16.66 9.91 -4.24
C ARG A 204 -16.42 11.39 -4.32
N VAL A 205 -15.97 11.87 -5.47
CA VAL A 205 -16.09 13.27 -5.80
C VAL A 205 -17.58 13.40 -5.72
N VAL A 206 -18.07 13.87 -4.56
CA VAL A 206 -19.34 14.56 -4.49
C VAL A 206 -19.14 15.52 -5.63
N GLU A 207 -19.77 15.23 -6.78
CA GLU A 207 -19.82 16.17 -7.87
C GLU A 207 -20.25 17.42 -7.16
N ALA A 208 -19.29 18.34 -6.96
CA ALA A 208 -19.55 19.60 -6.33
C ALA A 208 -20.62 20.15 -7.25
N SER A 209 -21.86 20.11 -6.76
CA SER A 209 -23.05 20.58 -7.46
C SER A 209 -22.58 21.83 -8.14
N LYS A 210 -22.50 21.81 -9.48
CA LYS A 210 -21.89 22.87 -10.29
C LYS A 210 -22.20 24.18 -9.58
N PRO A 211 -21.21 25.00 -9.16
CA PRO A 211 -21.51 26.22 -8.44
C PRO A 211 -22.63 26.89 -9.22
N PRO A 212 -23.77 27.23 -8.57
CA PRO A 212 -24.96 27.65 -9.28
C PRO A 212 -24.51 28.69 -10.28
N ALA A 213 -24.76 28.41 -11.57
CA ALA A 213 -24.30 29.28 -12.65
C ALA A 213 -24.60 30.71 -12.22
N PHE A 214 -23.56 31.53 -12.09
CA PHE A 214 -23.73 32.90 -11.62
C PHE A 214 -24.57 33.63 -12.66
N VAL A 215 -25.90 33.60 -12.46
CA VAL A 215 -26.85 34.26 -13.34
C VAL A 215 -26.72 35.73 -13.00
N VAL A 216 -25.86 36.42 -13.76
CA VAL A 216 -25.80 37.88 -13.73
C VAL A 216 -27.21 38.35 -14.10
N PRO A 217 -27.91 39.09 -13.22
CA PRO A 217 -29.20 39.66 -13.54
C PRO A 217 -29.07 40.50 -14.82
N LYS A 218 -30.04 40.41 -15.73
CA LYS A 218 -29.98 41.12 -17.03
C LYS A 218 -29.74 42.62 -16.84
N GLU A 219 -30.20 43.16 -15.72
CA GLU A 219 -30.07 44.55 -15.30
C GLU A 219 -28.60 44.94 -15.07
N VAL A 220 -27.80 44.06 -14.44
CA VAL A 220 -26.37 44.30 -14.19
C VAL A 220 -25.58 44.24 -15.50
N PHE A 221 -25.94 43.31 -16.40
CA PHE A 221 -25.30 43.19 -17.70
C PHE A 221 -25.53 44.43 -18.58
N ILE A 222 -26.77 44.96 -18.60
CA ILE A 222 -27.11 46.20 -19.30
C ILE A 222 -26.33 47.38 -18.70
N PHE A 223 -26.18 47.43 -17.37
CA PHE A 223 -25.44 48.50 -16.70
C PHE A 223 -23.95 48.50 -17.07
N VAL A 224 -23.30 47.34 -17.09
CA VAL A 224 -21.87 47.23 -17.45
C VAL A 224 -21.63 47.61 -18.92
N ILE A 225 -22.49 47.18 -19.84
CA ILE A 225 -22.41 47.57 -21.25
C ILE A 225 -22.64 49.08 -21.41
N GLY A 226 -23.65 49.63 -20.73
CA GLY A 226 -23.94 51.06 -20.74
C GLY A 226 -22.76 51.90 -20.23
N PHE A 227 -22.12 51.46 -19.15
CA PHE A 227 -20.96 52.14 -18.57
C PHE A 227 -19.75 52.10 -19.50
N GLY A 228 -19.50 50.97 -20.16
CA GLY A 228 -18.42 50.83 -21.15
C GLY A 228 -18.62 51.73 -22.37
N LEU A 229 -19.83 51.77 -22.92
CA LEU A 229 -20.16 52.63 -24.06
C LEU A 229 -20.11 54.13 -23.68
N GLY A 230 -20.59 54.48 -22.49
CA GLY A 230 -20.51 55.85 -21.97
C GLY A 230 -19.07 56.34 -21.79
N GLY A 231 -18.20 55.48 -21.24
CA GLY A 231 -16.77 55.78 -21.09
C GLY A 231 -16.06 56.00 -22.42
N LEU A 232 -16.37 55.18 -23.44
CA LEU A 232 -15.81 55.33 -24.79
C LEU A 232 -16.24 56.64 -25.47
N LEU A 233 -17.51 57.03 -25.34
CA LEU A 233 -18.02 58.30 -25.87
C LEU A 233 -17.36 59.51 -25.18
N PHE A 234 -17.21 59.45 -23.86
CA PHE A 234 -16.55 60.50 -23.09
C PHE A 234 -15.08 60.67 -23.54
N PHE A 235 -14.34 59.57 -23.72
CA PHE A 235 -12.96 59.62 -24.19
C PHE A 235 -12.82 60.13 -25.63
N ALA A 236 -13.78 59.85 -26.50
CA ALA A 236 -13.79 60.35 -27.87
C ALA A 236 -14.05 61.87 -27.93
N LEU A 237 -14.91 62.39 -27.06
CA LEU A 237 -15.24 63.81 -26.98
C LEU A 237 -14.20 64.63 -26.19
N ALA A 238 -13.52 64.02 -25.21
CA ALA A 238 -12.48 64.65 -24.42
C ALA A 238 -11.12 64.77 -25.13
N ARG A 239 -11.00 64.32 -26.39
CA ARG A 239 -9.76 64.51 -27.16
C ARG A 239 -9.50 66.02 -27.38
N PRO A 240 -8.41 66.59 -26.83
CA PRO A 240 -8.12 68.00 -27.01
C PRO A 240 -7.89 68.31 -28.49
N ARG A 241 -8.61 69.31 -29.01
CA ARG A 241 -8.37 69.89 -30.34
C ARG A 241 -6.90 70.31 -30.40
N LYS A 242 -6.11 69.67 -31.26
CA LYS A 242 -4.74 70.10 -31.55
C LYS A 242 -4.78 71.55 -32.03
N GLU A 243 -4.24 72.47 -31.22
CA GLU A 243 -3.99 73.84 -31.66
C GLU A 243 -3.04 73.82 -32.85
N VAL A 244 -3.50 74.41 -33.95
CA VAL A 244 -2.73 74.60 -35.17
C VAL A 244 -1.61 75.59 -34.87
N GLN A 245 -0.36 75.10 -34.81
CA GLN A 245 0.82 75.96 -34.67
C GLN A 245 0.92 76.92 -35.87
N LYS A 246 0.84 78.22 -35.61
CA LYS A 246 1.08 79.28 -36.61
C LYS A 246 2.56 79.30 -37.03
N PRO A 247 2.85 79.53 -38.33
CA PRO A 247 4.22 79.56 -38.84
C PRO A 247 4.98 80.79 -38.32
N LYS A 248 6.20 80.55 -37.83
CA LYS A 248 7.12 81.56 -37.30
C LYS A 248 7.76 82.33 -38.46
N ASN A 249 7.35 83.58 -38.61
CA ASN A 249 7.81 84.50 -39.64
C ASN A 249 9.31 84.82 -39.45
N ARG A 250 10.18 84.40 -40.37
CA ARG A 250 11.62 84.75 -40.38
C ARG A 250 11.78 86.15 -40.96
N ARG A 251 12.11 87.12 -40.11
CA ARG A 251 12.62 88.43 -40.52
C ARG A 251 14.03 88.29 -41.08
N SER A 252 14.21 88.91 -42.24
CA SER A 252 15.50 89.30 -42.81
C SER A 252 16.20 90.31 -41.88
N SER A 253 17.48 90.09 -41.62
CA SER A 253 18.42 91.17 -41.30
C SER A 253 19.65 91.00 -42.17
N GLY A 254 19.85 91.93 -43.10
CA GLY A 254 21.15 92.15 -43.70
C GLY A 254 22.09 92.91 -42.75
N ARG A 255 23.39 92.75 -43.00
CA ARG A 255 24.52 93.69 -42.84
C ARG A 255 25.73 93.00 -43.52
N LEU A 256 26.37 93.62 -44.52
CA LEU A 256 27.55 94.50 -44.38
C LEU A 256 28.66 93.78 -43.60
N PHE A 257 29.81 93.37 -44.13
CA PHE A 257 30.65 93.87 -45.22
C PHE A 257 31.22 92.73 -46.08
#